data_AF-A0A5R8MBH5-F1
#
_entry.id   AF-A0A5R8MBH5-F1
#
_cell.length_a   1.000
_cell.length_b   1.000
_cell.length_c   1.000
_cell.angle_alpha   90.00
_cell.angle_beta   90.00
_cell.angle_gamma   90.00
#
_symmetry.space_group_name_H-M   'P 1'
#
loop_
_entity.id
_entity.type
_entity.pdbx_description
1 polymer ?
#
loop_
_entity_poly.entity_id
_entity_poly.type
_entity_poly.pdbx_seq_one_letter_code
_entity_poly.pdbx_strand_id
1 'polypeptide(L)'
;MRTLNLDEFSQQFSRLINRIEVANPEDTTTLVDHLFFFIHEQSISKRIIERIEFEFKPLKLLIDNIHFETEYKQIKEIKSQLKSDEIQGAFSLFLLNRLFNSNEKKYNTYYIELGHRWYDGGGDYYDWQNKFNLYFLSPLFNIVEWYCYESHPKEGGDYFSLDSRNEVREKLNQILLEVQKQGFASQIIFEEIEELSDTLIFLNKRSWLQLMQAKLTPNAASLVPPEIANDLRNTLSEFVNNLPNSPFT
;
A
#
# COMPACT_ATOMS: atom_id res chain seq x y z
N MET A 1 10.89 14.86 -3.26
CA MET A 1 9.60 14.58 -3.96
C MET A 1 8.46 15.05 -3.07
N ARG A 2 7.32 15.55 -3.58
CA ARG A 2 6.15 15.84 -2.73
C ARG A 2 5.58 14.52 -2.20
N THR A 3 5.13 14.49 -0.94
CA THR A 3 4.41 13.36 -0.36
C THR A 3 3.04 13.19 -1.04
N LEU A 4 2.77 11.99 -1.54
CA LEU A 4 1.50 11.64 -2.16
C LEU A 4 0.52 11.09 -1.13
N ASN A 5 -0.78 11.34 -1.36
CA ASN A 5 -1.83 10.55 -0.69
C ASN A 5 -1.97 9.16 -1.34
N LEU A 6 -2.80 8.31 -0.74
CA LEU A 6 -2.98 6.93 -1.18
C LEU A 6 -3.52 6.81 -2.62
N ASP A 7 -4.44 7.70 -3.02
CA ASP A 7 -5.04 7.66 -4.35
C ASP A 7 -4.06 8.16 -5.41
N GLU A 8 -3.32 9.23 -5.13
CA GLU A 8 -2.24 9.75 -5.97
C GLU A 8 -1.10 8.73 -6.12
N PHE A 9 -0.75 8.03 -5.03
CA PHE A 9 0.24 6.95 -5.05
C PHE A 9 -0.22 5.81 -5.95
N SER A 10 -1.43 5.28 -5.73
CA SER A 10 -1.99 4.18 -6.52
C SER A 10 -2.04 4.52 -8.02
N GLN A 11 -2.50 5.72 -8.36
CA GLN A 11 -2.54 6.19 -9.76
C GLN A 11 -1.14 6.30 -10.38
N GLN A 12 -0.15 6.83 -9.66
CA GLN A 12 1.21 6.94 -10.19
C GLN A 12 1.89 5.57 -10.30
N PHE A 13 1.69 4.70 -9.32
CA PHE A 13 2.17 3.33 -9.33
C PHE A 13 1.63 2.56 -10.55
N SER A 14 0.29 2.58 -10.76
CA SER A 14 -0.35 1.97 -11.92
C SER A 14 0.19 2.53 -13.25
N ARG A 15 0.38 3.86 -13.35
CA ARG A 15 0.98 4.47 -14.55
C ARG A 15 2.40 3.98 -14.82
N LEU A 16 3.23 3.80 -13.79
CA LEU A 16 4.59 3.30 -13.93
C LEU A 16 4.59 1.83 -14.35
N ILE A 17 3.72 1.00 -13.76
CA ILE A 17 3.52 -0.40 -14.14
C ILE A 17 3.14 -0.51 -15.63
N ASN A 18 2.10 0.21 -16.06
CA ASN A 18 1.64 0.18 -17.46
C ASN A 18 2.74 0.61 -18.43
N ARG A 19 3.59 1.58 -18.05
CA ARG A 19 4.73 2.00 -18.87
C ARG A 19 5.78 0.90 -19.01
N ILE A 20 6.03 0.12 -17.97
CA ILE A 20 6.96 -1.00 -18.01
C ILE A 20 6.39 -2.13 -18.86
N GLU A 21 5.10 -2.43 -18.72
CA GLU A 21 4.43 -3.54 -19.39
C GLU A 21 4.53 -3.42 -20.92
N VAL A 22 4.33 -2.22 -21.46
CA VAL A 22 4.36 -1.94 -22.92
C VAL A 22 5.72 -1.47 -23.43
N ALA A 23 6.75 -1.42 -22.57
CA ALA A 23 8.07 -0.95 -22.96
C ALA A 23 8.76 -1.91 -23.94
N ASN A 24 9.78 -1.44 -24.64
CA ASN A 24 10.72 -2.35 -25.29
C ASN A 24 11.64 -3.00 -24.24
N PRO A 25 12.16 -4.22 -24.50
CA PRO A 25 13.09 -4.91 -23.60
C PRO A 25 14.29 -4.07 -23.14
N GLU A 26 14.79 -3.19 -24.02
CA GLU A 26 15.96 -2.34 -23.76
C GLU A 26 15.66 -1.17 -22.81
N ASP A 27 14.39 -0.77 -22.67
CA ASP A 27 13.97 0.33 -21.80
C ASP A 27 13.49 -0.17 -20.43
N THR A 28 13.15 -1.46 -20.32
CA THR A 28 12.53 -2.05 -19.13
C THR A 28 13.35 -1.81 -17.86
N THR A 29 14.68 -1.96 -17.91
CA THR A 29 15.51 -1.81 -16.71
C THR A 29 15.45 -0.40 -16.13
N THR A 30 15.55 0.62 -16.98
CA THR A 30 15.43 2.02 -16.55
C THR A 30 14.06 2.31 -15.94
N LEU A 31 13.00 1.75 -16.53
CA LEU A 31 11.63 1.98 -16.05
C LEU A 31 11.34 1.24 -14.73
N VAL A 32 11.84 0.02 -14.56
CA VAL A 32 11.78 -0.72 -13.29
C VAL A 32 12.56 0.03 -12.20
N ASP A 33 13.73 0.58 -12.53
CA ASP A 33 14.47 1.43 -11.58
C ASP A 33 13.67 2.66 -11.17
N HIS A 34 13.05 3.36 -12.10
CA HIS A 34 12.16 4.49 -11.77
C HIS A 34 11.00 4.08 -10.88
N LEU A 35 10.40 2.91 -11.11
CA LEU A 35 9.36 2.36 -10.25
C LEU A 35 9.88 2.15 -8.82
N PHE A 36 11.03 1.50 -8.65
CA PHE A 36 11.58 1.24 -7.33
C PHE A 36 12.08 2.51 -6.63
N PHE A 37 12.66 3.47 -7.34
CA PHE A 37 12.93 4.80 -6.78
C PHE A 37 11.65 5.47 -6.27
N PHE A 38 10.57 5.44 -7.06
CA PHE A 38 9.29 6.00 -6.65
C PHE A 38 8.74 5.34 -5.38
N ILE A 39 8.73 4.00 -5.34
CA ILE A 39 8.32 3.20 -4.18
C ILE A 39 9.16 3.56 -2.94
N HIS A 40 10.47 3.64 -3.06
CA HIS A 40 11.37 3.92 -1.93
C HIS A 40 11.35 5.38 -1.46
N GLU A 41 10.87 6.33 -2.26
CA GLU A 41 10.79 7.74 -1.86
C GLU A 41 9.47 8.08 -1.13
N GLN A 42 8.41 7.32 -1.35
CA GLN A 42 7.09 7.61 -0.78
C GLN A 42 6.89 6.97 0.59
N SER A 43 6.52 7.77 1.61
CA SER A 43 6.29 7.28 2.98
C SER A 43 5.21 6.21 3.06
N ILE A 44 4.13 6.37 2.28
CA ILE A 44 3.03 5.41 2.23
C ILE A 44 3.48 4.05 1.65
N SER A 45 4.34 4.08 0.65
CA SER A 45 4.88 2.89 0.02
C SER A 45 5.84 2.13 0.94
N LYS A 46 6.71 2.84 1.68
CA LYS A 46 7.56 2.22 2.71
C LYS A 46 6.75 1.41 3.71
N ARG A 47 5.62 1.95 4.16
CA ARG A 47 4.74 1.26 5.10
C ARG A 47 4.04 0.05 4.49
N ILE A 48 3.57 0.15 3.25
CA ILE A 48 3.03 -1.00 2.51
C ILE A 48 4.09 -2.10 2.40
N ILE A 49 5.33 -1.75 2.03
CA ILE A 49 6.43 -2.71 1.91
C ILE A 49 6.74 -3.36 3.26
N GLU A 50 6.91 -2.58 4.33
CA GLU A 50 7.17 -3.12 5.67
C GLU A 50 6.10 -4.11 6.14
N ARG A 51 4.83 -3.86 5.80
CA ARG A 51 3.73 -4.78 6.09
C ARG A 51 3.84 -6.07 5.28
N ILE A 52 4.10 -5.97 3.97
CA ILE A 52 4.34 -7.15 3.12
C ILE A 52 5.55 -7.94 3.64
N GLU A 53 6.64 -7.26 4.01
CA GLU A 53 7.83 -7.89 4.57
C GLU A 53 7.57 -8.60 5.91
N PHE A 54 6.71 -8.02 6.74
CA PHE A 54 6.31 -8.64 8.00
C PHE A 54 5.45 -9.89 7.77
N GLU A 55 4.42 -9.79 6.93
CA GLU A 55 3.47 -10.89 6.68
C GLU A 55 4.11 -12.03 5.90
N PHE A 56 5.01 -11.74 4.95
CA PHE A 56 5.72 -12.73 4.14
C PHE A 56 7.18 -12.89 4.56
N LYS A 57 7.49 -12.65 5.84
CA LYS A 57 8.85 -12.76 6.40
C LYS A 57 9.57 -14.09 6.09
N PRO A 58 8.93 -15.27 6.17
CA PRO A 58 9.59 -16.53 5.82
C PRO A 58 10.06 -16.55 4.36
N LEU A 59 9.26 -16.03 3.44
CA LEU A 59 9.59 -15.94 2.02
C LEU A 59 10.73 -14.94 1.77
N LYS A 60 10.70 -13.78 2.43
CA LYS A 60 11.80 -12.79 2.36
C LYS A 60 13.12 -13.39 2.77
N LEU A 61 13.16 -14.13 3.90
CA LEU A 61 14.37 -14.80 4.37
C LEU A 61 14.89 -15.84 3.36
N LEU A 62 14.00 -16.57 2.68
CA LEU A 62 14.41 -17.49 1.63
C LEU A 62 15.06 -16.74 0.46
N ILE A 63 14.47 -15.62 0.03
CA ILE A 63 14.95 -14.82 -1.09
C ILE A 63 16.29 -14.14 -0.77
N ASP A 64 16.45 -13.60 0.43
CA ASP A 64 17.69 -12.94 0.86
C ASP A 64 18.88 -13.92 0.86
N ASN A 65 18.63 -15.22 1.09
CA ASN A 65 19.63 -16.28 1.10
C ASN A 65 19.83 -16.97 -0.27
N ILE A 66 19.17 -16.53 -1.35
CA ILE A 66 19.43 -17.09 -2.68
C ILE A 66 20.86 -16.75 -3.10
N HIS A 67 21.62 -17.76 -3.48
CA HIS A 67 22.92 -17.60 -4.13
C HIS A 67 22.74 -17.93 -5.62
N PHE A 68 22.81 -16.90 -6.47
CA PHE A 68 22.63 -17.01 -7.93
C PHE A 68 23.66 -17.92 -8.62
N GLU A 69 24.66 -18.44 -7.91
CA GLU A 69 25.63 -19.41 -8.44
C GLU A 69 25.17 -20.89 -8.25
N THR A 70 24.10 -21.16 -7.48
CA THR A 70 23.61 -22.52 -7.14
C THR A 70 22.10 -22.71 -7.40
N GLU A 71 21.62 -22.09 -8.47
CA GLU A 71 20.22 -21.71 -8.71
C GLU A 71 19.19 -22.83 -8.79
N TYR A 72 19.48 -23.96 -9.43
CA TYR A 72 18.39 -24.84 -9.88
C TYR A 72 17.56 -25.45 -8.73
N LYS A 73 18.21 -25.89 -7.65
CA LYS A 73 17.51 -26.49 -6.50
C LYS A 73 16.74 -25.45 -5.70
N GLN A 74 17.34 -24.28 -5.46
CA GLN A 74 16.72 -23.19 -4.70
C GLN A 74 15.53 -22.57 -5.46
N ILE A 75 15.67 -22.34 -6.77
CA ILE A 75 14.57 -21.86 -7.63
C ILE A 75 13.40 -22.83 -7.57
N LYS A 76 13.65 -24.14 -7.69
CA LYS A 76 12.59 -25.15 -7.64
C LYS A 76 11.86 -25.18 -6.29
N GLU A 77 12.62 -25.06 -5.20
CA GLU A 77 12.06 -24.99 -3.85
C GLU A 77 11.18 -23.75 -3.66
N ILE A 78 11.66 -22.56 -4.03
CA ILE A 78 10.90 -21.31 -3.90
C ILE A 78 9.66 -21.35 -4.80
N LYS A 79 9.80 -21.77 -6.07
CA LYS A 79 8.66 -21.91 -6.99
C LYS A 79 7.57 -22.82 -6.45
N SER A 80 7.92 -23.87 -5.70
CA SER A 80 6.93 -24.77 -5.09
C SER A 80 6.09 -24.11 -3.99
N GLN A 81 6.54 -22.97 -3.46
CA GLN A 81 5.84 -22.16 -2.45
C GLN A 81 4.95 -21.08 -3.08
N LEU A 82 5.18 -20.68 -4.33
CA LEU A 82 4.42 -19.65 -5.05
C LEU A 82 3.05 -20.19 -5.51
N LYS A 83 2.18 -20.50 -4.55
CA LYS A 83 0.89 -21.18 -4.77
C LYS A 83 -0.30 -20.24 -4.91
N SER A 84 -0.11 -18.96 -4.59
CA SER A 84 -1.16 -17.93 -4.67
C SER A 84 -0.58 -16.65 -5.25
N ASP A 85 -1.45 -15.80 -5.78
CA ASP A 85 -1.08 -14.55 -6.42
C ASP A 85 -0.42 -13.59 -5.43
N GLU A 86 -0.81 -13.62 -4.16
CA GLU A 86 -0.21 -12.81 -3.10
C GLU A 86 1.22 -13.27 -2.80
N ILE A 87 1.45 -14.59 -2.68
CA ILE A 87 2.81 -15.11 -2.46
C ILE A 87 3.69 -14.79 -3.68
N GLN A 88 3.16 -14.91 -4.90
CA GLN A 88 3.87 -14.52 -6.12
C GLN A 88 4.16 -13.01 -6.14
N GLY A 89 3.23 -12.16 -5.69
CA GLY A 89 3.43 -10.72 -5.58
C GLY A 89 4.50 -10.34 -4.56
N ALA A 90 4.46 -10.95 -3.37
CA ALA A 90 5.48 -10.75 -2.33
C ALA A 90 6.86 -11.22 -2.80
N PHE A 91 6.92 -12.39 -3.43
CA PHE A 91 8.13 -12.89 -4.08
C PHE A 91 8.69 -11.88 -5.09
N SER A 92 7.82 -11.35 -5.96
CA SER A 92 8.19 -10.36 -6.96
C SER A 92 8.76 -9.09 -6.32
N LEU A 93 8.08 -8.56 -5.29
CA LEU A 93 8.56 -7.39 -4.55
C LEU A 93 9.95 -7.62 -3.98
N PHE A 94 10.16 -8.73 -3.25
CA PHE A 94 11.42 -8.99 -2.56
C PHE A 94 12.57 -9.22 -3.54
N LEU A 95 12.35 -10.00 -4.60
CA LEU A 95 13.40 -10.28 -5.57
C LEU A 95 13.78 -9.01 -6.35
N LEU A 96 12.81 -8.25 -6.84
CA LEU A 96 13.07 -7.03 -7.58
C LEU A 96 13.70 -5.96 -6.69
N ASN A 97 13.26 -5.84 -5.43
CA ASN A 97 13.87 -4.93 -4.47
C ASN A 97 15.34 -5.31 -4.18
N ARG A 98 15.64 -6.62 -4.05
CA ARG A 98 17.01 -7.10 -3.88
C ARG A 98 17.88 -6.74 -5.09
N LEU A 99 17.37 -6.94 -6.30
CA LEU A 99 18.09 -6.63 -7.55
C LEU A 99 18.29 -5.13 -7.74
N PHE A 100 17.28 -4.32 -7.41
CA PHE A 100 17.36 -2.87 -7.43
C PHE A 100 18.47 -2.32 -6.53
N ASN A 101 18.61 -2.90 -5.33
CA ASN A 101 19.64 -2.54 -4.35
C ASN A 101 21.00 -3.21 -4.62
N SER A 102 21.10 -4.08 -5.62
CA SER A 102 22.37 -4.72 -5.97
C SER A 102 23.23 -3.80 -6.84
N ASN A 103 24.55 -3.84 -6.64
CA ASN A 103 25.51 -3.17 -7.51
C ASN A 103 25.81 -3.97 -8.79
N GLU A 104 25.06 -5.05 -9.04
CA GLU A 104 25.36 -6.04 -10.09
C GLU A 104 24.61 -5.80 -11.40
N LYS A 105 23.99 -4.63 -11.58
CA LYS A 105 23.29 -4.28 -12.83
C LYS A 105 24.29 -4.23 -13.98
N LYS A 106 24.20 -5.21 -14.88
CA LYS A 106 25.18 -5.42 -15.96
C LYS A 106 24.70 -4.97 -17.33
N TYR A 107 23.38 -4.85 -17.57
CA TYR A 107 22.80 -4.58 -18.89
C TYR A 107 21.34 -4.11 -18.82
N ASN A 108 20.83 -3.62 -19.95
CA ASN A 108 19.49 -3.03 -20.09
C ASN A 108 18.33 -4.05 -19.99
N THR A 109 18.60 -5.35 -20.09
CA THR A 109 17.63 -6.44 -19.97
C THR A 109 17.66 -7.12 -18.59
N TYR A 110 18.31 -6.50 -17.60
CA TYR A 110 18.62 -7.10 -16.30
C TYR A 110 17.41 -7.72 -15.58
N TYR A 111 16.29 -7.01 -15.54
CA TYR A 111 15.09 -7.53 -14.86
C TYR A 111 14.31 -8.55 -15.69
N ILE A 112 14.22 -8.38 -17.01
CA ILE A 112 13.44 -9.30 -17.85
C ILE A 112 14.08 -10.69 -17.95
N GLU A 113 15.39 -10.79 -17.73
CA GLU A 113 16.07 -12.08 -17.59
C GLU A 113 15.55 -12.93 -16.44
N LEU A 114 14.86 -12.36 -15.46
CA LEU A 114 14.16 -13.15 -14.45
C LEU A 114 13.08 -14.02 -15.08
N GLY A 115 12.39 -13.54 -16.12
CA GLY A 115 11.42 -14.32 -16.88
C GLY A 115 12.07 -15.56 -17.48
N HIS A 116 13.24 -15.40 -18.10
CA HIS A 116 14.05 -16.50 -18.63
C HIS A 116 14.52 -17.46 -17.54
N ARG A 117 15.13 -16.92 -16.47
CA ARG A 117 15.80 -17.70 -15.43
C ARG A 117 14.83 -18.50 -14.57
N TRP A 118 13.66 -17.93 -14.26
CA TRP A 118 12.70 -18.55 -13.35
C TRP A 118 11.61 -19.35 -14.06
N TYR A 119 11.23 -18.99 -15.29
CA TYR A 119 10.04 -19.53 -15.97
C TYR A 119 10.35 -20.04 -17.40
N ASP A 120 11.39 -20.86 -17.48
CA ASP A 120 11.96 -21.54 -18.66
C ASP A 120 12.77 -20.67 -19.62
N GLY A 121 14.01 -21.13 -19.84
CA GLY A 121 15.10 -20.42 -20.49
C GLY A 121 15.15 -20.49 -22.02
N GLY A 122 13.99 -20.56 -22.68
CA GLY A 122 13.88 -20.43 -24.13
C GLY A 122 13.26 -19.09 -24.54
N GLY A 123 13.41 -18.73 -25.82
CA GLY A 123 12.79 -17.55 -26.42
C GLY A 123 13.72 -16.35 -26.55
N ASP A 124 13.23 -15.31 -27.21
CA ASP A 124 13.93 -14.03 -27.37
C ASP A 124 13.63 -13.06 -26.21
N TYR A 125 14.18 -11.84 -26.28
CA TYR A 125 13.96 -10.83 -25.24
C TYR A 125 12.48 -10.44 -25.06
N TYR A 126 11.64 -10.56 -26.09
CA TYR A 126 10.21 -10.29 -25.97
C TYR A 126 9.50 -11.41 -25.21
N ASP A 127 9.88 -12.68 -25.46
CA ASP A 127 9.39 -13.81 -24.66
C ASP A 127 9.76 -13.65 -23.17
N TRP A 128 10.98 -13.19 -22.91
CA TRP A 128 11.46 -12.97 -21.54
C TRP A 128 10.70 -11.83 -20.87
N GLN A 129 10.43 -10.74 -21.59
CA GLN A 129 9.62 -9.63 -21.09
C GLN A 129 8.17 -10.05 -20.82
N ASN A 130 7.55 -10.86 -21.69
CA ASN A 130 6.21 -11.38 -21.47
C ASN A 130 6.13 -12.21 -20.18
N LYS A 131 7.12 -13.08 -19.94
CA LYS A 131 7.24 -13.84 -18.69
C LYS A 131 7.50 -12.93 -17.49
N PHE A 132 8.34 -11.91 -17.65
CA PHE A 132 8.57 -10.92 -16.61
C PHE A 132 7.28 -10.19 -16.23
N ASN A 133 6.52 -9.74 -17.21
CA ASN A 133 5.24 -9.06 -16.98
C ASN A 133 4.25 -9.98 -16.25
N LEU A 134 4.12 -11.21 -16.72
CA LEU A 134 3.17 -12.19 -16.17
C LEU A 134 3.52 -12.64 -14.75
N TYR A 135 4.78 -12.96 -14.48
CA TYR A 135 5.18 -13.60 -13.22
C TYR A 135 5.79 -12.64 -12.20
N PHE A 136 6.17 -11.43 -12.60
CA PHE A 136 6.80 -10.47 -11.69
C PHE A 136 6.04 -9.15 -11.62
N LEU A 137 5.82 -8.50 -12.77
CA LEU A 137 5.24 -7.15 -12.78
C LEU A 137 3.78 -7.14 -12.36
N SER A 138 2.93 -7.98 -12.95
CA SER A 138 1.50 -8.04 -12.63
C SER A 138 1.25 -8.52 -11.18
N PRO A 139 1.92 -9.58 -10.68
CA PRO A 139 1.79 -9.96 -9.28
C PRO A 139 2.27 -8.87 -8.31
N LEU A 140 3.36 -8.16 -8.62
CA LEU A 140 3.81 -7.00 -7.84
C LEU A 140 2.74 -5.90 -7.82
N PHE A 141 2.12 -5.62 -8.97
CA PHE A 141 1.06 -4.64 -9.06
C PHE A 141 -0.12 -5.04 -8.16
N ASN A 142 -0.61 -6.27 -8.31
CA ASN A 142 -1.76 -6.78 -7.58
C ASN A 142 -1.55 -6.74 -6.06
N ILE A 143 -0.37 -7.16 -5.55
CA ILE A 143 -0.14 -7.12 -4.11
C ILE A 143 -0.09 -5.68 -3.59
N VAL A 144 0.65 -4.77 -4.25
CA VAL A 144 0.73 -3.37 -3.79
C VAL A 144 -0.63 -2.70 -3.86
N GLU A 145 -1.41 -3.00 -4.91
CA GLU A 145 -2.78 -2.54 -5.07
C GLU A 145 -3.66 -3.05 -3.93
N TRP A 146 -3.67 -4.36 -3.67
CA TRP A 146 -4.42 -4.95 -2.56
C TRP A 146 -4.11 -4.27 -1.23
N TYR A 147 -2.83 -3.99 -0.94
CA TYR A 147 -2.47 -3.26 0.29
C TYR A 147 -2.94 -1.80 0.29
N CYS A 148 -3.10 -1.15 -0.86
CA CYS A 148 -3.74 0.15 -0.92
C CYS A 148 -5.25 0.07 -0.58
N TYR A 149 -5.95 -0.95 -1.08
CA TYR A 149 -7.40 -1.03 -1.00
C TYR A 149 -7.92 -1.66 0.29
N GLU A 150 -7.39 -2.84 0.65
CA GLU A 150 -7.97 -3.72 1.66
C GLU A 150 -7.13 -3.87 2.93
N SER A 151 -5.88 -3.35 2.95
CA SER A 151 -5.03 -3.55 4.12
C SER A 151 -5.43 -2.64 5.29
N HIS A 152 -6.23 -3.19 6.19
CA HIS A 152 -6.70 -2.49 7.38
C HIS A 152 -5.54 -1.99 8.26
N PRO A 153 -5.64 -0.81 8.89
CA PRO A 153 -4.58 -0.29 9.74
C PRO A 153 -4.40 -1.18 10.97
N LYS A 154 -3.24 -1.83 11.12
CA LYS A 154 -2.91 -2.70 12.26
C LYS A 154 -2.41 -1.87 13.44
N GLU A 155 -1.68 -0.80 13.17
CA GLU A 155 -1.10 0.08 14.18
C GLU A 155 -1.44 1.55 13.93
N GLY A 156 -1.22 2.39 14.94
CA GLY A 156 -1.43 3.84 14.80
C GLY A 156 -0.54 4.48 13.72
N GLY A 157 0.58 3.85 13.35
CA GLY A 157 1.45 4.32 12.27
C GLY A 157 0.93 4.08 10.86
N ASP A 158 -0.12 3.26 10.70
CA ASP A 158 -0.65 2.85 9.40
C ASP A 158 -1.63 3.88 8.83
N TYR A 159 -1.68 3.97 7.50
CA TYR A 159 -2.71 4.74 6.78
C TYR A 159 -4.03 3.97 6.75
N PHE A 160 -5.14 4.68 6.61
CA PHE A 160 -6.43 4.06 6.33
C PHE A 160 -6.44 3.44 4.93
N SER A 161 -6.90 2.20 4.82
CA SER A 161 -7.23 1.58 3.54
C SER A 161 -8.37 2.35 2.87
N LEU A 162 -8.58 2.18 1.56
CA LEU A 162 -9.74 2.84 0.91
C LEU A 162 -11.06 2.44 1.57
N ASP A 163 -11.23 1.16 1.91
CA ASP A 163 -12.44 0.68 2.57
C ASP A 163 -12.61 1.27 3.96
N SER A 164 -11.55 1.28 4.78
CA SER A 164 -11.59 1.93 6.09
C SER A 164 -11.89 3.43 5.99
N ARG A 165 -11.41 4.13 4.95
CA ARG A 165 -11.75 5.54 4.71
C ARG A 165 -13.24 5.70 4.43
N ASN A 166 -13.83 4.82 3.61
CA ASN A 166 -15.26 4.84 3.32
C ASN A 166 -16.09 4.56 4.57
N GLU A 167 -15.73 3.55 5.35
CA GLU A 167 -16.39 3.20 6.61
C GLU A 167 -16.36 4.36 7.62
N VAL A 168 -15.20 5.03 7.78
CA VAL A 168 -15.09 6.20 8.66
C VAL A 168 -15.92 7.36 8.14
N ARG A 169 -15.91 7.62 6.82
CA ARG A 169 -16.74 8.68 6.21
C ARG A 169 -18.23 8.41 6.40
N GLU A 170 -18.68 7.17 6.22
CA GLU A 170 -20.06 6.78 6.50
C GLU A 170 -20.41 6.99 7.97
N LYS A 171 -19.52 6.62 8.88
CA LYS A 171 -19.73 6.84 10.32
C LYS A 171 -19.83 8.32 10.68
N LEU A 172 -18.98 9.17 10.08
CA LEU A 172 -19.04 10.62 10.24
C LEU A 172 -20.36 11.19 9.70
N ASN A 173 -20.84 10.72 8.55
CA ASN A 173 -22.12 11.14 7.97
C ASN A 173 -23.31 10.73 8.86
N GLN A 174 -23.29 9.52 9.42
CA GLN A 174 -24.32 9.06 10.36
C GLN A 174 -24.37 9.94 11.61
N ILE A 175 -23.19 10.23 12.18
CA ILE A 175 -23.02 11.13 13.31
C ILE A 175 -23.61 12.51 13.00
N LEU A 176 -23.30 13.08 11.83
CA LEU A 176 -23.83 14.38 11.42
C LEU A 176 -25.37 14.37 11.36
N LEU A 177 -25.96 13.33 10.81
CA LEU A 177 -27.42 13.17 10.74
C LEU A 177 -28.06 13.07 12.14
N GLU A 178 -27.41 12.38 13.09
CA GLU A 178 -27.88 12.29 14.47
C GLU A 178 -27.81 13.64 15.19
N VAL A 179 -26.71 14.38 15.01
CA VAL A 179 -26.52 15.72 15.56
C VAL A 179 -27.57 16.70 15.00
N GLN A 180 -27.90 16.63 13.71
CA GLN A 180 -29.00 17.42 13.11
C GLN A 180 -30.35 17.09 13.75
N LYS A 181 -30.67 15.80 13.92
CA LYS A 181 -31.95 15.36 14.51
C LYS A 181 -32.12 15.85 15.95
N GLN A 182 -31.03 16.02 16.68
CA GLN A 182 -31.02 16.57 18.04
C GLN A 182 -31.18 18.10 18.09
N GLY A 183 -31.35 18.77 16.94
CA GLY A 183 -31.54 20.21 16.83
C GLY A 183 -30.24 21.01 16.74
N PHE A 184 -29.09 20.33 16.62
CA PHE A 184 -27.79 20.96 16.46
C PHE A 184 -27.42 20.99 14.97
N ALA A 185 -27.73 22.09 14.30
CA ALA A 185 -27.48 22.28 12.87
C ALA A 185 -26.52 23.46 12.60
N SER A 186 -25.45 23.56 13.40
CA SER A 186 -24.43 24.59 13.15
C SER A 186 -23.62 24.21 11.92
N GLN A 187 -23.61 25.08 10.91
CA GLN A 187 -22.81 24.94 9.68
C GLN A 187 -21.33 24.68 9.99
N ILE A 188 -20.82 25.22 11.10
CA ILE A 188 -19.44 25.05 11.53
C ILE A 188 -19.14 23.59 11.91
N ILE A 189 -20.12 22.86 12.46
CA ILE A 189 -19.95 21.43 12.78
C ILE A 189 -19.81 20.61 11.49
N PHE A 190 -20.56 20.97 10.45
CA PHE A 190 -20.45 20.33 9.14
C PHE A 190 -19.09 20.55 8.52
N GLU A 191 -18.64 21.81 8.49
CA GLU A 191 -17.34 22.19 7.93
C GLU A 191 -16.20 21.46 8.66
N GLU A 192 -16.22 21.41 10.00
CA GLU A 192 -15.19 20.71 10.78
C GLU A 192 -15.16 19.19 10.54
N ILE A 193 -16.32 18.55 10.37
CA ILE A 193 -16.39 17.10 10.10
C ILE A 193 -16.01 16.80 8.64
N GLU A 194 -16.37 17.67 7.69
CA GLU A 194 -15.97 17.55 6.29
C GLU A 194 -14.45 17.67 6.16
N GLU A 195 -13.84 18.70 6.78
CA GLU A 195 -12.39 18.83 6.86
C GLU A 195 -11.71 17.62 7.49
N LEU A 196 -12.31 17.08 8.57
CA LEU A 196 -11.78 15.89 9.22
C LEU A 196 -11.84 14.66 8.30
N SER A 197 -12.93 14.48 7.55
CA SER A 197 -13.07 13.44 6.52
C SER A 197 -12.01 13.60 5.43
N ASP A 198 -11.74 14.81 4.97
CA ASP A 198 -10.74 15.05 3.92
C ASP A 198 -9.32 14.72 4.36
N THR A 199 -9.02 14.87 5.65
CA THR A 199 -7.68 14.53 6.17
C THR A 199 -7.39 13.02 6.21
N LEU A 200 -8.40 12.15 6.08
CA LEU A 200 -8.25 10.69 6.07
C LEU A 200 -7.31 10.20 4.97
N ILE A 201 -7.23 10.92 3.85
CA ILE A 201 -6.40 10.52 2.70
C ILE A 201 -4.91 10.83 2.91
N PHE A 202 -4.59 11.77 3.80
CA PHE A 202 -3.23 12.27 4.01
C PHE A 202 -2.60 11.82 5.33
N LEU A 203 -3.40 11.54 6.34
CA LEU A 203 -2.93 11.23 7.68
C LEU A 203 -2.93 9.72 7.95
N ASN A 204 -1.91 9.26 8.66
CA ASN A 204 -1.97 7.93 9.29
C ASN A 204 -3.02 7.94 10.42
N LYS A 205 -3.46 6.74 10.84
CA LYS A 205 -4.52 6.52 11.83
C LYS A 205 -4.26 7.28 13.13
N ARG A 206 -3.02 7.27 13.64
CA ARG A 206 -2.66 7.98 14.88
C ARG A 206 -2.76 9.49 14.71
N SER A 207 -2.17 10.05 13.67
CA SER A 207 -2.20 11.49 13.40
C SER A 207 -3.63 11.97 13.16
N TRP A 208 -4.44 11.18 12.46
CA TRP A 208 -5.85 11.47 12.27
C TRP A 208 -6.64 11.43 13.57
N LEU A 209 -6.44 10.40 14.42
CA LEU A 209 -7.08 10.33 15.73
C LEU A 209 -6.68 11.52 16.63
N GLN A 210 -5.43 11.94 16.59
CA GLN A 210 -4.96 13.12 17.31
C GLN A 210 -5.62 14.41 16.80
N LEU A 211 -5.74 14.57 15.48
CA LEU A 211 -6.43 15.70 14.86
C LEU A 211 -7.92 15.72 15.23
N MET A 212 -8.59 14.57 15.13
CA MET A 212 -9.99 14.40 15.53
C MET A 212 -10.19 14.78 16.99
N GLN A 213 -9.34 14.29 17.90
CA GLN A 213 -9.40 14.63 19.31
C GLN A 213 -9.20 16.12 19.56
N ALA A 214 -8.31 16.78 18.83
CA ALA A 214 -8.06 18.21 18.93
C ALA A 214 -9.23 19.05 18.40
N LYS A 215 -9.77 18.72 17.22
CA LYS A 215 -10.92 19.40 16.61
C LYS A 215 -12.20 19.23 17.44
N LEU A 216 -12.39 18.07 18.06
CA LEU A 216 -13.54 17.78 18.92
C LEU A 216 -13.29 18.08 20.42
N THR A 217 -12.33 18.94 20.75
CA THR A 217 -12.08 19.34 22.16
C THR A 217 -13.15 20.34 22.60
N PRO A 218 -13.75 20.18 23.81
CA PRO A 218 -14.75 21.13 24.32
C PRO A 218 -14.26 22.60 24.41
N ASN A 219 -12.95 22.81 24.49
CA ASN A 219 -12.32 24.13 24.59
C ASN A 219 -11.96 24.75 23.23
N ALA A 220 -12.07 24.01 22.13
CA ALA A 220 -11.89 24.56 20.79
C ALA A 220 -13.15 25.38 20.43
N ALA A 221 -13.19 26.65 20.86
CA ALA A 221 -14.22 27.64 20.53
C ALA A 221 -15.65 27.06 20.43
N SER A 222 -16.14 26.52 21.54
CA SER A 222 -17.31 25.63 21.64
C SER A 222 -18.55 26.09 20.86
N LEU A 223 -18.77 25.47 19.69
CA LEU A 223 -20.02 25.51 18.91
C LEU A 223 -20.77 24.17 18.94
N VAL A 224 -20.13 23.13 19.50
CA VAL A 224 -20.71 21.83 19.82
C VAL A 224 -20.86 21.76 21.34
N PRO A 225 -22.03 21.36 21.89
CA PRO A 225 -22.18 21.09 23.31
C PRO A 225 -21.11 20.10 23.80
N PRO A 226 -20.47 20.33 24.95
CA PRO A 226 -19.40 19.47 25.47
C PRO A 226 -19.79 18.00 25.58
N GLU A 227 -21.06 17.71 25.85
CA GLU A 227 -21.61 16.36 25.92
C GLU A 227 -21.57 15.67 24.55
N ILE A 228 -22.00 16.38 23.49
CA ILE A 228 -21.97 15.87 22.11
C ILE A 228 -20.53 15.72 21.64
N ALA A 229 -19.66 16.71 21.88
CA ALA A 229 -18.25 16.62 21.48
C ALA A 229 -17.53 15.41 22.11
N ASN A 230 -17.79 15.14 23.40
CA ASN A 230 -17.23 13.98 24.07
C ASN A 230 -17.81 12.66 23.54
N ASP A 231 -19.12 12.59 23.30
CA ASP A 231 -19.78 11.40 22.78
C ASP A 231 -19.29 11.06 21.36
N LEU A 232 -19.18 12.06 20.48
CA LEU A 232 -18.62 11.90 19.13
C LEU A 232 -17.17 11.42 19.17
N ARG A 233 -16.34 12.05 20.01
CA ARG A 233 -14.93 11.67 20.15
C ARG A 233 -14.79 10.22 20.61
N ASN A 234 -15.58 9.81 21.61
CA ASN A 234 -15.51 8.46 22.16
C ASN A 234 -16.01 7.44 21.12
N THR A 235 -17.16 7.70 20.50
CA THR A 235 -17.76 6.83 19.47
C THR A 235 -16.82 6.65 18.26
N LEU A 236 -16.23 7.74 17.75
CA LEU A 236 -15.30 7.67 16.62
C LEU A 236 -14.00 6.99 17.00
N SER A 237 -13.46 7.28 18.19
CA SER A 237 -12.23 6.61 18.66
C SER A 237 -12.45 5.11 18.80
N GLU A 238 -13.56 4.70 19.40
CA GLU A 238 -13.91 3.29 19.56
C GLU A 238 -14.11 2.62 18.21
N PHE A 239 -14.88 3.23 17.30
CA PHE A 239 -15.09 2.73 15.96
C PHE A 239 -13.78 2.53 15.19
N VAL A 240 -12.94 3.55 15.12
CA VAL A 240 -11.65 3.51 14.40
C VAL A 240 -10.69 2.47 15.01
N ASN A 241 -10.71 2.30 16.33
CA ASN A 241 -9.90 1.28 17.00
C ASN A 241 -10.43 -0.14 16.79
N ASN A 242 -11.73 -0.30 16.51
CA ASN A 242 -12.39 -1.58 16.27
C ASN A 242 -12.53 -1.95 14.78
N LEU A 243 -12.02 -1.12 13.86
CA LEU A 243 -11.94 -1.49 12.44
C LEU A 243 -11.25 -2.85 12.30
N PRO A 244 -11.82 -3.78 11.49
CA PRO A 244 -11.34 -5.16 11.43
C PRO A 244 -9.84 -5.22 11.12
N ASN A 245 -9.15 -6.20 11.69
CA ASN A 245 -7.75 -6.46 11.36
C ASN A 245 -7.66 -7.17 10.01
N SER A 246 -6.54 -6.96 9.30
CA SER A 246 -6.23 -7.63 8.03
C SER A 246 -6.53 -9.14 8.13
N PRO A 247 -7.15 -9.76 7.10
CA PRO A 247 -7.45 -11.19 7.09
C PRO A 247 -6.21 -12.10 7.13
N PHE A 248 -5.01 -11.54 6.97
CA PHE A 248 -3.74 -12.28 6.95
C PHE A 248 -3.07 -12.44 8.34
N THR A 249 -3.86 -12.66 9.40
CA THR A 249 -3.37 -13.00 10.75
C THR A 249 -3.77 -14.40 11.18
#